data_AF-A0A2M8LU22-F1
#
_entry.id   AF-A0A2M8LU22-F1
#
_cell.length_a   1.000
_cell.length_b   1.000
_cell.length_c   1.000
_cell.angle_alpha   90.00
_cell.angle_beta   90.00
_cell.angle_gamma   90.00
#
_symmetry.space_group_name_H-M   'P 1'
#
loop_
_entity.id
_entity.type
_entity.pdbx_description
1 polymer ?
#
loop_
_entity_poly.entity_id
_entity_poly.type
_entity_poly.pdbx_seq_one_letter_code
_entity_poly.pdbx_strand_id
1 'polypeptide(L)'
;MLVLAVGAVAGLRQLHRLTAVRAQPLLAGPFLSGGTPDEHALSRFHARWYALTLLFLAFDVEMLFMYPWAVVVAKMGAAAVAEMFVFLGLLMCGVLYAWREGTLRWA
;
A
#
# COMPACT_ATOMS: atom_id res chain seq x y z
N MET A 1 -0.79 10.95 23.04
CA MET A 1 -1.61 10.15 22.09
C MET A 1 -1.13 8.72 21.96
N LEU A 2 0.18 8.46 21.78
CA LEU A 2 0.71 7.10 21.64
C LEU A 2 0.46 6.19 22.86
N VAL A 3 0.63 6.72 24.08
CA VAL A 3 0.32 6.00 25.33
C VAL A 3 -1.16 5.61 25.42
N LEU A 4 -2.06 6.49 25.01
CA LEU A 4 -3.50 6.21 24.99
C LEU A 4 -3.85 5.14 23.96
N ALA A 5 -3.23 5.18 22.77
CA ALA A 5 -3.45 4.17 21.73
C ALA A 5 -2.95 2.78 22.17
N VAL A 6 -1.75 2.71 22.75
CA VAL A 6 -1.18 1.46 23.28
C VAL A 6 -2.05 0.94 24.43
N GLY A 7 -2.47 1.82 25.34
CA GLY A 7 -3.37 1.46 26.44
C GLY A 7 -4.70 0.91 25.96
N ALA A 8 -5.30 1.52 24.93
CA ALA A 8 -6.54 1.06 24.32
C ALA A 8 -6.40 -0.34 23.69
N VAL A 9 -5.33 -0.56 22.91
CA VAL A 9 -5.05 -1.88 22.29
C VAL A 9 -4.81 -2.95 23.36
N ALA A 10 -4.03 -2.63 24.39
CA ALA A 10 -3.77 -3.55 25.50
C ALA A 10 -5.05 -3.87 26.29
N GLY A 11 -5.88 -2.85 26.56
CA GLY A 11 -7.17 -3.00 27.22
C GLY A 11 -8.13 -3.90 26.42
N LEU A 12 -8.25 -3.67 25.11
CA LEU A 12 -9.07 -4.50 24.22
C LEU A 12 -8.58 -5.95 24.21
N ARG A 13 -7.26 -6.16 24.12
CA ARG A 13 -6.67 -7.50 24.16
C ARG A 13 -6.93 -8.21 25.50
N GLN A 14 -6.84 -7.49 26.61
CA GLN A 14 -7.09 -8.04 27.94
C GLN A 14 -8.57 -8.35 28.14
N LEU A 15 -9.48 -7.46 27.71
CA LEU A 15 -10.92 -7.71 27.74
C LEU A 15 -11.30 -8.92 26.88
N HIS A 16 -10.73 -9.04 25.69
CA HIS A 16 -10.91 -10.22 24.83
C HIS A 16 -10.47 -11.49 25.56
N ARG A 17 -9.29 -11.49 26.20
CA ARG A 17 -8.81 -12.66 26.97
C ARG A 17 -9.70 -13.04 28.15
N LEU A 18 -10.30 -12.06 28.84
CA LEU A 18 -11.18 -12.30 29.98
C LEU A 18 -12.56 -12.81 29.57
N THR A 19 -13.06 -12.38 28.41
CA THR A 19 -14.39 -12.74 27.90
C THR A 19 -14.38 -13.94 26.94
N ALA A 20 -13.21 -14.34 26.44
CA ALA A 20 -13.09 -15.42 25.48
C ALA A 20 -13.43 -16.78 26.09
N VAL A 21 -14.39 -17.50 25.48
CA VAL A 21 -14.80 -18.86 25.84
C VAL A 21 -13.63 -19.85 25.75
N ARG A 22 -12.70 -19.63 24.82
CA ARG A 22 -11.42 -20.35 24.73
C ARG A 22 -10.29 -19.35 24.58
N ALA A 23 -9.37 -19.35 25.55
CA ALA A 23 -8.21 -18.47 25.55
C ALA A 23 -7.10 -18.92 24.59
N GLN A 24 -7.08 -20.20 24.19
CA GLN A 24 -6.09 -20.74 23.27
C GLN A 24 -6.63 -20.72 21.83
N PRO A 25 -5.82 -20.28 20.85
CA PRO A 25 -6.21 -20.34 19.45
C PRO A 25 -6.40 -21.79 19.02
N LEU A 26 -7.45 -22.04 18.25
CA LEU A 26 -7.64 -23.35 17.63
C LEU A 26 -6.54 -23.54 16.59
N LEU A 27 -5.77 -24.61 16.72
CA LEU A 27 -4.82 -25.05 15.69
C LEU A 27 -5.64 -25.62 14.52
N ALA A 28 -5.96 -24.76 13.56
CA ALA A 28 -6.65 -25.12 12.33
C ALA A 28 -5.78 -24.71 11.13
N GLY A 29 -5.74 -25.57 10.11
CA GLY A 29 -5.16 -25.23 8.81
C GLY A 29 -5.97 -24.15 8.09
N PRO A 30 -5.44 -23.60 6.98
CA PRO A 30 -6.19 -22.65 6.17
C PRO A 30 -7.47 -23.28 5.64
N PHE A 31 -8.53 -22.48 5.57
CA PHE A 31 -9.82 -22.94 5.10
C PHE A 31 -9.80 -23.11 3.57
N LEU A 32 -9.76 -24.36 3.10
CA LEU A 32 -9.76 -24.72 1.68
C LEU A 32 -10.99 -25.58 1.31
N SER A 33 -12.16 -25.25 1.85
CA SER A 33 -13.41 -26.03 1.65
C SER A 33 -13.29 -27.52 2.02
N GLY A 34 -12.45 -27.83 3.02
CA GLY A 34 -12.15 -29.20 3.46
C GLY A 34 -10.95 -29.86 2.77
N GLY A 35 -10.35 -29.20 1.78
CA GLY A 35 -9.10 -29.62 1.15
C GLY A 35 -7.87 -29.38 2.02
N THR A 36 -6.80 -30.13 1.74
CA THR A 36 -5.47 -29.86 2.29
C THR A 36 -4.71 -28.87 1.40
N PRO A 37 -3.79 -28.04 1.94
CA PRO A 37 -3.00 -27.13 1.12
C PRO A 37 -2.07 -27.90 0.19
N ASP A 38 -2.20 -27.68 -1.11
CA ASP A 38 -1.30 -28.28 -2.12
C ASP A 38 0.03 -27.50 -2.23
N GLU A 39 0.01 -26.22 -1.89
CA GLU A 39 1.18 -25.33 -1.95
C GLU A 39 1.51 -24.72 -0.59
N HIS A 40 2.78 -24.37 -0.41
CA HIS A 40 3.23 -23.64 0.77
C HIS A 40 2.71 -22.19 0.77
N ALA A 41 2.45 -21.62 1.96
CA ALA A 41 1.90 -20.27 2.10
C ALA A 41 2.75 -19.15 1.47
N LEU A 42 4.04 -19.41 1.25
CA LEU A 42 5.00 -18.49 0.63
C LEU A 42 5.34 -18.86 -0.83
N SER A 43 4.50 -19.69 -1.47
CA SER A 43 4.65 -20.04 -2.87
C SER A 43 4.63 -18.80 -3.77
N ARG A 44 5.24 -18.91 -4.96
CA ARG A 44 5.37 -17.79 -5.89
C ARG A 44 4.05 -17.56 -6.61
N PHE A 45 3.39 -16.45 -6.28
CA PHE A 45 2.22 -15.98 -7.01
C PHE A 45 2.62 -15.27 -8.31
N HIS A 46 1.66 -15.15 -9.23
CA HIS A 46 1.87 -14.52 -10.54
C HIS A 46 2.54 -13.13 -10.43
N ALA A 47 3.56 -12.90 -11.28
CA ALA A 47 4.35 -11.66 -11.28
C ALA A 47 3.57 -10.40 -11.73
N ARG A 48 2.29 -10.54 -12.09
CA ARG A 48 1.44 -9.45 -12.59
C ARG A 48 1.33 -8.27 -11.62
N TRP A 49 1.43 -8.52 -10.32
CA TRP A 49 1.29 -7.49 -9.29
C TRP A 49 2.53 -6.60 -9.14
N TYR A 50 3.71 -7.09 -9.53
CA TYR A 50 4.97 -6.35 -9.32
C TYR A 50 5.00 -5.03 -10.07
N ALA A 51 4.60 -5.03 -11.33
CA ALA A 51 4.66 -3.83 -12.15
C ALA A 51 3.64 -2.76 -11.67
N LEU A 52 2.48 -3.18 -11.16
CA LEU A 52 1.54 -2.28 -10.49
C LEU A 52 2.13 -1.70 -9.20
N THR A 53 2.81 -2.52 -8.38
CA THR A 53 3.47 -2.07 -7.15
C THR A 53 4.60 -1.09 -7.43
N LEU A 54 5.43 -1.35 -8.46
CA LEU A 54 6.50 -0.44 -8.85
C LEU A 54 5.96 0.89 -9.37
N LEU A 55 4.86 0.87 -10.14
CA LEU A 55 4.18 2.07 -10.59
C LEU A 55 3.63 2.87 -9.40
N PHE A 56 2.96 2.19 -8.46
CA PHE A 56 2.46 2.82 -7.24
C PHE A 56 3.58 3.45 -6.41
N LEU A 57 4.70 2.73 -6.23
CA LEU A 57 5.86 3.23 -5.48
C LEU A 57 6.47 4.48 -6.13
N ALA A 58 6.57 4.51 -7.46
CA ALA A 58 7.06 5.68 -8.19
C ALA A 58 6.16 6.91 -7.96
N PHE A 59 4.84 6.73 -7.94
CA PHE A 59 3.89 7.79 -7.62
C PHE A 59 3.93 8.23 -6.15
N ASP A 60 4.10 7.30 -5.22
CA ASP A 60 4.19 7.63 -3.79
C ASP A 60 5.43 8.49 -3.50
N VAL A 61 6.55 8.19 -4.17
CA VAL A 61 7.77 9.02 -4.11
C VAL A 61 7.55 10.41 -4.73
N GLU A 62 6.68 10.57 -5.73
CA GLU A 62 6.33 11.90 -6.26
C GLU A 62 5.66 12.79 -5.21
N MET A 63 4.77 12.24 -4.38
CA MET A 63 4.12 13.00 -3.31
C MET A 63 5.14 13.61 -2.34
N LEU A 64 6.27 12.93 -2.10
CA LEU A 64 7.36 13.47 -1.30
C LEU A 64 7.93 14.78 -1.87
N PHE A 65 7.97 14.94 -3.20
CA PHE A 65 8.41 16.17 -3.87
C PHE A 65 7.31 17.23 -3.92
N MET A 66 6.05 16.82 -4.01
CA MET A 66 4.91 17.74 -4.04
C MET A 66 4.73 18.50 -2.71
N TYR A 67 4.97 17.86 -1.56
CA TYR A 67 4.81 18.52 -0.26
C TYR A 67 5.68 19.77 -0.06
N PRO A 68 7.02 19.73 -0.20
CA PRO A 68 7.84 20.93 -0.05
C PRO A 68 7.54 21.96 -1.13
N TRP A 69 7.27 21.53 -2.37
CA TRP A 69 6.87 22.43 -3.45
C TRP A 69 5.60 23.22 -3.11
N ALA A 70 4.56 22.57 -2.59
CA ALA A 70 3.29 23.19 -2.24
C ALA A 70 3.45 24.31 -1.18
N VAL A 71 4.46 24.20 -0.32
CA VAL A 71 4.77 25.22 0.70
C VAL A 71 5.48 26.44 0.12
N VAL A 72 6.31 26.27 -0.93
CA VAL A 72 7.16 27.34 -1.46
C VAL A 72 6.65 27.97 -2.77
N VAL A 73 5.68 27.34 -3.44
CA VAL A 73 5.18 27.77 -4.77
C VAL A 73 4.70 29.21 -4.79
N ALA A 74 4.04 29.68 -3.72
CA ALA A 74 3.56 31.07 -3.62
C ALA A 74 4.70 32.11 -3.63
N LYS A 75 5.91 31.74 -3.20
CA LYS A 75 7.09 32.61 -3.21
C LYS A 75 7.88 32.52 -4.52
N MET A 76 7.90 31.33 -5.13
CA MET A 76 8.65 31.05 -6.36
C MET A 76 7.90 31.51 -7.64
N GLY A 77 6.58 31.68 -7.56
CA GLY A 77 5.77 32.18 -8.68
C GLY A 77 5.58 31.15 -9.81
N ALA A 78 5.29 31.64 -11.02
CA ALA A 78 4.84 30.81 -12.13
C ALA A 78 5.88 29.77 -12.62
N ALA A 79 7.17 30.01 -12.42
CA ALA A 79 8.23 29.07 -12.80
C ALA A 79 8.11 27.75 -12.03
N ALA A 80 7.90 27.81 -10.71
CA ALA A 80 7.70 26.61 -9.88
C ALA A 80 6.42 25.85 -10.26
N VAL A 81 5.38 26.55 -10.71
CA VAL A 81 4.16 25.90 -11.21
C VAL A 81 4.47 25.11 -12.48
N ALA A 82 5.19 25.72 -13.43
CA ALA A 82 5.57 25.04 -14.68
C ALA A 82 6.47 23.82 -14.42
N GLU A 83 7.46 23.94 -13.54
CA GLU A 83 8.34 22.82 -13.15
C GLU A 83 7.55 21.63 -12.58
N MET A 84 6.54 21.89 -11.76
CA MET A 84 5.69 20.83 -11.19
C MET A 84 4.85 20.13 -12.27
N PHE A 85 4.28 20.87 -13.22
CA PHE A 85 3.55 20.25 -14.33
C PHE A 85 4.46 19.45 -15.27
N VAL A 86 5.70 19.88 -15.47
CA VAL A 86 6.70 19.10 -16.22
C VAL A 86 7.04 17.81 -15.47
N PHE A 87 7.24 17.88 -14.15
CA PHE A 87 7.51 16.71 -13.32
C PHE A 87 6.35 15.69 -13.36
N LEU A 88 5.11 16.15 -13.16
CA LEU A 88 3.91 15.32 -13.25
C LEU A 88 3.74 14.74 -14.66
N GLY A 89 4.06 15.52 -15.70
CA GLY A 89 4.05 15.07 -17.09
C GLY A 89 5.02 13.91 -17.37
N LEU A 90 6.23 13.97 -16.82
CA LEU A 90 7.21 12.88 -16.94
C LEU A 90 6.70 11.58 -16.29
N LEU A 91 6.02 11.67 -15.15
CA LEU A 91 5.42 10.50 -14.48
C LEU A 91 4.22 9.95 -15.24
N MET A 92 3.38 10.82 -15.80
CA MET A 92 2.31 10.42 -16.72
C MET A 92 2.85 9.63 -17.93
N CYS A 93 4.02 9.99 -18.47
CA CYS A 93 4.64 9.17 -19.51
C CYS A 93 4.93 7.73 -19.05
N GLY A 94 5.38 7.54 -17.80
CA GLY A 94 5.58 6.21 -17.20
C GLY A 94 4.29 5.40 -17.09
N VAL A 95 3.18 6.04 -16.73
CA VAL A 95 1.84 5.40 -16.69
C VAL A 95 1.39 4.99 -18.07
N LEU A 96 1.51 5.91 -19.04
CA LEU A 96 1.11 5.65 -20.42
C LEU A 96 1.90 4.48 -21.00
N TYR A 97 3.20 4.40 -20.69
CA TYR A 97 4.02 3.25 -21.04
C TYR A 97 3.52 1.96 -20.39
N ALA A 98 3.28 1.96 -19.07
CA ALA A 98 2.78 0.78 -18.36
C ALA A 98 1.41 0.31 -18.87
N TRP A 99 0.55 1.25 -19.26
CA TRP A 99 -0.75 0.97 -19.88
C TRP A 99 -0.59 0.33 -21.26
N ARG A 100 0.26 0.90 -22.12
CA ARG A 100 0.57 0.33 -23.44
C ARG A 100 1.06 -1.11 -23.34
N GLU A 101 1.85 -1.39 -22.29
CA GLU A 101 2.47 -2.70 -22.10
C GLU A 101 1.50 -3.72 -21.48
N GLY A 102 0.24 -3.32 -21.28
CA GLY A 102 -0.82 -4.20 -20.82
C GLY A 102 -0.74 -4.55 -19.34
N THR A 103 0.16 -3.90 -18.58
CA THR A 103 0.31 -4.11 -17.13
C THR A 103 -0.99 -3.84 -16.37
N LEU A 104 -1.80 -2.92 -16.89
CA LEU A 104 -3.08 -2.52 -16.30
C LEU A 104 -4.28 -3.34 -16.81
N ARG A 105 -4.07 -4.41 -17.58
CA ARG A 105 -5.17 -5.25 -18.11
C ARG A 105 -5.49 -6.39 -17.15
N TRP A 106 -6.79 -6.59 -16.90
CA TRP A 106 -7.33 -7.55 -15.92
C TRP A 106 -8.28 -8.56 -16.59
N ALA A 107 -7.89 -9.09 -17.75
CA ALA A 107 -8.60 -10.15 -18.47
C ALA A 107 -7.70 -11.36 -18.61
#